data_AF-A0A1H0GZ41-F1
#
_entry.id   AF-A0A1H0GZ41-F1
#
_cell.length_a   1.000
_cell.length_b   1.000
_cell.length_c   1.000
_cell.angle_alpha   90.00
_cell.angle_beta   90.00
_cell.angle_gamma   90.00
#
_symmetry.space_group_name_H-M   'P 1'
#
loop_
_entity.id
_entity.type
_entity.pdbx_description
1 polymer ?
#
loop_
_entity_poly.entity_id
_entity_poly.type
_entity_poly.pdbx_seq_one_letter_code
_entity_poly.pdbx_strand_id
1 'polypeptide(L)'
;MRRIVQAGLAAHGVTAEPLAEVDSLRTLVDVVEAGNVHTVLPASALQKQLKSESGCSLVINPLDLSRNVVLCTSEHLPLGATATAVYELLENLIREALAEGTWVGIRPIPDASST
;
A
#
# COMPACT_ATOMS: atom_id res chain seq x y z
N MET A 1 -5.00 4.33 6.41
CA MET A 1 -4.63 5.14 5.22
C MET A 1 -5.19 6.56 5.29
N ARG A 2 -6.48 6.76 5.63
CA ARG A 2 -7.14 8.08 5.74
C ARG A 2 -6.31 9.19 6.38
N ARG A 3 -5.71 8.94 7.56
CA ARG A 3 -4.86 9.92 8.27
C ARG A 3 -3.62 10.34 7.46
N ILE A 4 -2.94 9.40 6.80
CA ILE A 4 -1.74 9.69 5.99
C ILE A 4 -2.12 10.57 4.80
N VAL A 5 -3.21 10.23 4.11
CA VAL A 5 -3.73 11.02 2.99
C VAL A 5 -4.15 12.41 3.45
N GLN A 6 -4.88 12.52 4.56
CA GLN A 6 -5.32 13.81 5.09
C GLN A 6 -4.15 14.70 5.49
N ALA A 7 -3.16 14.16 6.20
CA ALA A 7 -1.97 14.89 6.60
C ALA A 7 -1.16 15.35 5.38
N GLY A 8 -1.01 14.48 4.38
CA GLY A 8 -0.34 14.80 3.12
C GLY A 8 -1.01 15.92 2.34
N LEU A 9 -2.35 15.87 2.20
CA LEU A 9 -3.13 16.92 1.56
C LEU A 9 -3.05 18.24 2.34
N ALA A 10 -3.23 18.18 3.66
CA ALA A 10 -3.19 19.35 4.52
C ALA A 10 -1.83 20.06 4.50
N ALA A 11 -0.72 19.31 4.43
CA ALA A 11 0.63 19.85 4.27
C ALA A 11 0.81 20.67 2.97
N HIS A 12 -0.05 20.46 1.98
CA HIS A 12 -0.07 21.18 0.71
C HIS A 12 -1.23 22.20 0.63
N GLY A 13 -1.86 22.54 1.75
CA GLY A 13 -2.98 23.48 1.80
C GLY A 13 -4.27 22.96 1.17
N VAL A 14 -4.36 21.65 0.92
CA VAL A 14 -5.57 21.00 0.37
C VAL A 14 -6.35 20.35 1.50
N THR A 15 -7.63 20.71 1.61
CA THR A 15 -8.59 20.02 2.48
C THR A 15 -9.52 19.16 1.63
N ALA A 16 -9.82 17.96 2.11
CA ALA A 16 -10.72 17.03 1.45
C ALA A 16 -11.70 16.45 2.48
N GLU A 17 -12.97 16.81 2.32
CA GLU A 17 -14.07 16.25 3.10
C GLU A 17 -14.61 15.00 2.39
N PRO A 18 -14.59 13.82 3.03
CA PRO A 18 -15.07 12.60 2.42
C PRO A 18 -16.59 12.60 2.32
N LEU A 19 -17.13 12.22 1.17
CA LEU A 19 -18.57 11.98 1.01
C LEU A 19 -19.06 10.84 1.91
N ALA A 20 -18.22 9.82 2.10
CA ALA A 20 -18.47 8.67 2.96
C ALA A 20 -17.15 8.06 3.43
N GLU A 21 -17.18 7.41 4.60
CA GLU A 21 -16.08 6.58 5.09
C GLU A 21 -16.43 5.10 4.92
N VAL A 22 -15.52 4.34 4.31
CA VAL A 22 -15.70 2.93 3.98
C VAL A 22 -14.42 2.18 4.32
N ASP A 23 -14.52 1.17 5.19
CA ASP A 23 -13.36 0.41 5.68
C ASP A 23 -13.02 -0.82 4.83
N SER A 24 -13.91 -1.19 3.92
CA SER A 24 -13.71 -2.31 2.98
C SER A 24 -13.00 -1.81 1.72
N LEU A 25 -11.76 -2.25 1.52
CA LEU A 25 -10.99 -1.94 0.31
C LEU A 25 -11.74 -2.39 -0.96
N ARG A 26 -12.34 -3.58 -0.93
CA ARG A 26 -13.09 -4.10 -2.07
C ARG A 26 -14.29 -3.23 -2.41
N THR A 27 -15.04 -2.81 -1.39
CA THR A 27 -16.19 -1.91 -1.57
C THR A 27 -15.76 -0.55 -2.14
N LEU A 28 -14.62 -0.01 -1.70
CA LEU A 28 -14.06 1.21 -2.28
C LEU A 28 -13.74 1.07 -3.77
N VAL A 29 -13.13 -0.06 -4.17
CA VAL A 29 -12.83 -0.35 -5.58
C VAL A 29 -14.12 -0.48 -6.39
N ASP A 30 -15.07 -1.31 -5.93
CA ASP A 30 -16.32 -1.59 -6.64
C ASP A 30 -17.13 -0.29 -6.88
N VAL A 31 -17.21 0.60 -5.89
CA VAL A 31 -17.96 1.87 -6.01
C VAL A 31 -17.26 2.89 -6.91
N VAL A 32 -15.92 2.88 -6.97
CA VAL A 32 -15.17 3.68 -7.96
C VAL A 32 -15.37 3.14 -9.37
N GLU A 33 -15.30 1.83 -9.56
CA GLU A 33 -15.50 1.18 -10.87
C GLU A 33 -16.93 1.37 -11.40
N ALA A 34 -17.92 1.53 -10.52
CA ALA A 34 -19.29 1.90 -10.91
C ALA A 34 -19.42 3.34 -11.46
N GLY A 35 -18.41 4.19 -11.29
CA GLY A 35 -18.30 5.50 -11.97
C GLY A 35 -18.87 6.70 -11.22
N ASN A 36 -19.18 6.57 -9.92
CA ASN A 36 -19.92 7.62 -9.19
C ASN A 36 -19.07 8.39 -8.17
N VAL A 37 -17.85 7.95 -7.86
CA VAL A 37 -16.99 8.58 -6.85
C VAL A 37 -15.51 8.39 -7.18
N HIS A 38 -14.65 9.10 -6.44
CA HIS A 38 -13.21 8.96 -6.49
C HIS A 38 -12.70 8.54 -5.11
N THR A 39 -11.58 7.82 -5.06
CA THR A 39 -10.92 7.49 -3.79
C THR A 39 -9.40 7.47 -3.95
N VAL A 40 -8.70 7.50 -2.82
CA VAL A 40 -7.23 7.41 -2.77
C VAL A 40 -6.85 6.04 -2.21
N LEU A 41 -6.17 5.22 -3.00
CA LEU A 41 -5.76 3.87 -2.64
C LEU A 41 -4.24 3.71 -2.76
N PRO A 42 -3.61 2.83 -1.95
CA PRO A 42 -2.24 2.42 -2.21
C PRO A 42 -2.15 1.63 -3.52
N ALA A 43 -1.00 1.72 -4.21
CA ALA A 43 -0.76 0.99 -5.46
C ALA A 43 -0.96 -0.53 -5.32
N SER A 44 -0.74 -1.11 -4.13
CA SER A 44 -0.98 -2.53 -3.86
C SER A 44 -2.43 -2.96 -4.07
N ALA A 45 -3.41 -2.06 -3.88
CA ALA A 45 -4.82 -2.34 -4.14
C ALA A 45 -5.18 -2.32 -5.63
N LEU A 46 -4.32 -1.74 -6.45
CA LEU A 46 -4.56 -1.47 -7.87
C LEU A 46 -3.62 -2.28 -8.77
N GLN A 47 -2.93 -3.30 -8.26
CA GLN A 47 -1.95 -4.07 -9.06
C GLN A 47 -2.55 -4.65 -10.33
N LYS A 48 -3.83 -5.07 -10.30
CA LYS A 48 -4.53 -5.60 -11.48
C LYS A 48 -4.77 -4.49 -12.51
N GLN A 49 -5.28 -3.35 -12.06
CA GLN A 49 -5.56 -2.18 -12.90
C GLN A 49 -4.27 -1.56 -13.45
N LEU A 50 -3.19 -1.53 -12.67
CA LEU A 50 -1.88 -1.02 -13.08
C LEU A 50 -1.19 -1.91 -14.12
N LYS A 51 -1.53 -3.21 -14.16
CA LYS A 51 -0.99 -4.19 -15.12
C LYS A 51 -1.88 -4.35 -16.36
N SER A 52 -3.06 -3.75 -16.35
CA SER A 52 -4.08 -3.87 -17.40
C SER A 52 -4.23 -2.52 -18.10
N GLU A 53 -4.44 -2.49 -19.41
CA GLU A 53 -4.77 -1.26 -20.15
C GLU A 53 -6.20 -0.75 -19.84
N SER A 54 -6.84 -1.28 -18.78
CA SER A 54 -8.19 -0.92 -18.36
C SER A 54 -8.30 0.58 -18.11
N GLY A 55 -9.25 1.21 -18.80
CA GLY A 55 -9.49 2.65 -18.85
C GLY A 55 -9.99 3.32 -17.56
N CYS A 56 -9.67 2.78 -16.37
CA CYS A 56 -9.79 3.54 -15.15
C CYS A 56 -8.74 4.66 -15.18
N SER A 57 -9.21 5.91 -15.28
CA SER A 57 -8.34 7.09 -15.21
C SER A 57 -7.66 7.14 -13.83
N LEU A 58 -6.42 6.65 -13.76
CA LEU A 58 -5.58 6.77 -12.58
C LEU A 58 -4.96 8.17 -12.58
N VAL A 59 -5.44 9.06 -11.72
CA VAL A 59 -4.78 10.35 -11.48
C VAL A 59 -3.62 10.10 -10.52
N ILE A 60 -2.42 9.98 -11.08
CA ILE A 60 -1.18 9.89 -10.30
C ILE A 60 -0.73 11.32 -9.98
N ASN A 61 -0.87 11.72 -8.72
CA ASN A 61 -0.39 13.00 -8.20
C ASN A 61 1.11 12.87 -7.83
N PRO A 62 1.97 13.89 -8.07
CA PRO A 62 3.37 13.89 -7.66
C PRO A 62 3.61 13.81 -6.13
N LEU A 63 2.57 13.84 -5.30
CA LEU A 63 2.68 13.73 -3.86
C LEU A 63 3.18 12.34 -3.43
N ASP A 64 4.41 12.28 -2.90
CA ASP A 64 5.02 11.03 -2.39
C ASP A 64 4.42 10.62 -1.03
N LEU A 65 3.23 10.01 -1.07
CA LEU A 65 2.62 9.37 0.08
C LEU A 65 3.03 7.90 0.14
N SER A 66 3.71 7.53 1.22
CA SER A 66 4.11 6.16 1.49
C SER A 66 3.77 5.72 2.91
N ARG A 67 3.78 4.40 3.11
CA ARG A 67 3.65 3.78 4.42
C ARG A 67 4.60 2.60 4.48
N ASN A 68 5.25 2.43 5.64
CA ASN A 68 6.09 1.26 5.89
C ASN A 68 5.23 0.01 6.10
N VAL A 69 5.60 -1.07 5.43
CA VAL A 69 5.09 -2.42 5.69
C VAL A 69 6.25 -3.21 6.28
N VAL A 70 5.98 -3.92 7.37
CA VAL A 70 7.00 -4.64 8.15
C VAL A 70 6.54 -6.07 8.38
N LEU A 71 7.49 -7.01 8.31
CA LEU A 71 7.27 -8.40 8.68
C LEU A 71 7.56 -8.54 10.18
N CYS A 72 6.51 -8.55 11.00
CA CYS A 72 6.64 -8.57 12.45
C CYS A 72 6.69 -10.00 12.99
N THR A 73 7.56 -10.22 13.98
CA THR A 73 7.60 -11.42 14.81
C THR A 73 7.23 -11.07 16.24
N SER A 74 6.90 -12.08 17.06
CA SER A 74 6.77 -11.84 18.50
C SER A 74 8.13 -11.49 19.09
N GLU A 75 8.17 -10.47 19.96
CA GLU A 75 9.35 -10.16 20.76
C GLU A 75 9.56 -11.17 21.89
N HIS A 76 8.46 -11.76 22.40
CA HIS A 76 8.48 -12.61 23.58
C HIS A 76 8.53 -14.10 23.28
N LEU A 77 8.07 -14.51 22.09
CA LEU A 77 8.03 -15.92 21.69
C LEU A 77 8.95 -16.15 20.50
N PRO A 78 9.94 -17.05 20.62
CA PRO A 78 10.77 -17.42 19.49
C PRO A 78 9.89 -18.06 18.41
N LEU A 79 10.25 -17.82 17.14
CA LEU A 79 9.59 -18.49 16.03
C LEU A 79 9.83 -20.01 16.12
N GLY A 80 8.76 -20.79 16.06
CA GLY A 80 8.87 -22.22 15.81
C GLY A 80 9.27 -22.48 14.36
N ALA A 81 9.75 -23.70 14.06
CA ALA A 81 10.29 -24.06 12.75
C ALA A 81 9.37 -23.69 11.57
N THR A 82 8.06 -23.95 11.67
CA THR A 82 7.08 -23.58 10.63
C THR A 82 6.99 -22.07 10.43
N ALA A 83 6.98 -21.31 11.53
CA ALA A 83 6.89 -19.85 11.45
C ALA A 83 8.16 -19.24 10.88
N THR A 84 9.34 -19.80 11.21
CA THR A 84 10.62 -19.44 10.60
C THR A 84 10.61 -19.68 9.09
N ALA A 85 10.17 -20.86 8.64
CA ALA A 85 10.10 -21.16 7.21
C ALA A 85 9.16 -20.21 6.45
N VAL A 86 8.02 -19.83 7.04
CA VAL A 86 7.11 -18.83 6.44
C VAL A 86 7.74 -17.44 6.43
N TYR A 87 8.44 -17.05 7.49
CA TYR A 87 9.15 -15.77 7.56
C TYR A 87 10.19 -15.66 6.44
N GLU A 88 11.05 -16.66 6.31
CA GLU A 88 12.09 -16.71 5.27
C GLU A 88 11.48 -16.71 3.86
N LEU A 89 10.39 -17.47 3.65
CA LEU A 89 9.67 -17.48 2.38
C LEU A 89 9.10 -16.09 2.04
N LEU A 90 8.46 -15.42 2.99
CA LEU A 90 7.91 -14.08 2.79
C LEU A 90 9.02 -13.07 2.52
N GLU A 91 10.13 -13.13 3.25
CA GLU A 91 11.28 -12.25 3.03
C GLU A 91 11.84 -12.42 1.62
N ASN A 92 12.05 -13.67 1.18
CA ASN A 92 12.54 -13.96 -0.17
C ASN A 92 11.57 -13.46 -1.24
N LEU A 93 10.27 -13.73 -1.09
CA LEU A 93 9.24 -13.27 -2.02
C LEU A 93 9.22 -11.74 -2.15
N ILE A 94 9.37 -11.01 -1.03
CA ILE A 94 9.40 -9.54 -1.04
C ILE A 94 10.66 -9.04 -1.75
N ARG A 95 11.83 -9.66 -1.49
CA ARG A 95 13.10 -9.30 -2.13
C ARG A 95 13.06 -9.53 -3.64
N GLU A 96 12.52 -10.68 -4.07
CA GLU A 96 12.32 -11.00 -5.49
C GLU A 96 11.37 -9.98 -6.13
N ALA A 97 10.22 -9.70 -5.50
CA ALA A 97 9.26 -8.74 -6.04
C ALA A 97 9.82 -7.32 -6.19
N LEU A 98 10.70 -6.90 -5.27
CA LEU A 98 11.44 -5.63 -5.35
C LEU A 98 12.47 -5.64 -6.49
N ALA A 99 13.26 -6.70 -6.60
CA ALA A 99 14.33 -6.81 -7.59
C ALA A 99 13.77 -6.86 -9.02
N GLU A 100 12.68 -7.59 -9.23
CA GLU A 100 12.03 -7.76 -10.53
C GLU A 100 11.04 -6.63 -10.85
N GLY A 101 10.68 -5.79 -9.88
CA GLY A 101 9.67 -4.74 -10.04
C GLY A 101 8.26 -5.29 -10.30
N THR A 102 7.96 -6.53 -9.88
CA THR A 102 6.67 -7.19 -10.16
C THR A 102 5.52 -6.65 -9.31
N TRP A 103 5.82 -6.02 -8.17
CA TRP A 103 4.88 -5.26 -7.35
C TRP A 103 5.08 -3.76 -7.55
N VAL A 104 4.06 -3.08 -8.08
CA VAL A 104 4.14 -1.64 -8.37
C VAL A 104 3.93 -0.84 -7.09
N GLY A 105 4.73 0.21 -6.89
CA GLY A 105 4.55 1.18 -5.79
C GLY A 105 5.10 0.72 -4.44
N ILE A 106 5.95 -0.31 -4.43
CA ILE A 106 6.80 -0.63 -3.28
C ILE A 106 8.21 -0.11 -3.51
N ARG A 107 8.94 0.12 -2.41
CA ARG A 107 10.35 0.49 -2.42
C ARG A 107 11.02 -0.04 -1.15
N PRO A 108 12.34 -0.32 -1.17
CA PRO A 108 13.06 -0.63 0.06
C PRO A 108 12.97 0.58 1.00
N ILE A 109 12.81 0.29 2.28
CA ILE A 109 13.00 1.30 3.31
C ILE A 109 14.52 1.39 3.53
N PRO A 110 15.13 2.58 3.50
CA PRO A 110 16.53 2.72 3.88
C PRO A 110 16.70 2.16 5.30
N ASP A 111 17.68 1.29 5.52
CA ASP A 111 17.95 0.78 6.86
C ASP A 111 18.07 1.96 7.82
N ALA A 112 17.18 2.02 8.80
CA ALA A 112 17.39 2.89 9.94
C ALA A 112 18.64 2.36 10.63
N SER A 113 19.69 3.19 10.70
CA SER A 113 20.94 2.89 11.41
C SER A 113 20.60 2.16 12.70
N SER A 114 20.98 0.89 12.81
CA SER A 114 20.75 0.12 14.02
C SER A 114 21.57 0.76 15.15
N THR A 115 20.91 1.55 16.00
CA THR A 115 21.41 1.93 17.31
C THR A 115 21.26 0.79 18.29
#